data_AF-A0A2I0QCP9-F1
#
_entry.id   AF-A0A2I0QCP9-F1
#
_cell.length_a   1.000
_cell.length_b   1.000
_cell.length_c   1.000
_cell.angle_alpha   90.00
_cell.angle_beta   90.00
_cell.angle_gamma   90.00
#
_symmetry.space_group_name_H-M   'P 1'
#
loop_
_entity.id
_entity.type
_entity.pdbx_description
1 polymer ?
#
loop_
_entity_poly.entity_id
_entity_poly.type
_entity_poly.pdbx_seq_one_letter_code
_entity_poly.pdbx_strand_id
1 'polypeptide(L)' 'MNNKFKGICFGEILFDVILWYKKIDGAPINVVSRMKSLGDEISIISAFGRNSNGRELIECIKNLGINIKTGQE' A
#
# COMPACT_ATOMS: atom_id res chain seq x y z
N MET A 1 -7.73 13.74 23.65
CA MET A 1 -7.53 12.28 23.64
C MET A 1 -6.91 11.91 22.29
N ASN A 2 -5.65 11.47 22.26
CA ASN A 2 -5.01 10.96 21.03
C ASN A 2 -5.30 9.47 20.88
N ASN A 3 -6.52 9.11 20.51
CA ASN A 3 -6.82 7.74 20.12
C ASN A 3 -6.50 7.59 18.64
N LYS A 4 -5.29 7.14 18.33
CA LYS A 4 -4.93 6.73 16.97
C LYS A 4 -5.72 5.49 16.61
N PHE A 5 -6.45 5.53 15.51
CA PHE A 5 -7.12 4.35 14.99
C PHE A 5 -6.07 3.32 14.55
N LYS A 6 -6.29 2.05 14.92
CA LYS A 6 -5.43 0.93 14.53
C LYS A 6 -6.22 -0.02 13.67
N GLY A 7 -5.70 -0.34 12.49
CA GLY A 7 -6.43 -1.12 11.51
C GLY A 7 -5.55 -1.77 10.45
N ILE A 8 -6.17 -2.63 9.65
CA ILE A 8 -5.52 -3.33 8.56
C ILE A 8 -6.40 -3.18 7.31
N CYS A 9 -5.78 -2.77 6.20
CA CYS A 9 -6.39 -2.86 4.88
C CYS A 9 -5.86 -4.11 4.18
N PHE A 10 -6.77 -4.89 3.61
CA PHE A 10 -6.43 -6.09 2.83
C PHE A 10 -7.01 -5.95 1.42
N GLY A 11 -6.22 -6.32 0.42
CA GLY A 11 -6.66 -6.34 -0.97
C GLY A 11 -5.53 -6.08 -1.94
N GLU A 12 -5.88 -5.75 -3.18
CA GLU A 12 -4.92 -5.53 -4.26
C GLU A 12 -4.15 -4.21 -4.17
N ILE A 13 -2.95 -4.22 -4.75
CA ILE A 13 -2.18 -3.03 -5.08
C ILE A 13 -1.59 -3.25 -6.45
N LEU A 14 -1.68 -2.26 -7.31
CA LEU A 14 -1.30 -2.35 -8.71
C LEU A 14 -0.63 -1.07 -9.18
N PHE A 15 -0.09 -1.12 -10.38
CA PHE A 15 0.28 0.08 -11.10
C PHE A 15 -0.82 0.40 -12.10
N ASP A 16 -1.42 1.58 -11.94
CA ASP A 16 -2.24 2.15 -12.98
C ASP A 16 -1.32 2.74 -14.06
N VAL A 17 -1.54 2.34 -15.32
CA VAL A 17 -0.69 2.69 -16.46
C VAL A 17 -1.52 3.50 -17.42
N ILE A 18 -1.21 4.78 -17.54
CA ILE A 18 -1.90 5.71 -18.43
C ILE A 18 -0.88 6.32 -19.37
N LEU A 19 -0.98 5.92 -20.64
CA LEU A 19 -0.04 6.27 -21.70
C LEU A 19 1.42 5.96 -21.30
N TRP A 20 2.24 6.98 -21.07
CA TRP A 20 3.65 6.85 -20.69
C TRP A 20 3.90 6.91 -19.18
N TYR A 21 2.86 7.15 -18.37
CA TYR A 21 3.01 7.25 -16.92
C TYR A 21 2.51 5.99 -16.21
N LYS A 22 3.25 5.60 -15.17
CA LYS A 22 2.91 4.52 -14.26
C LYS A 22 2.76 5.09 -12.87
N LYS A 23 1.63 4.84 -12.21
CA LYS A 23 1.34 5.33 -10.86
C LYS A 23 0.88 4.18 -9.98
N ILE A 24 1.33 4.14 -8.74
CA ILE A 24 0.81 3.18 -7.76
C ILE A 24 -0.67 3.49 -7.47
N ASP A 25 -1.50 2.45 -7.48
CA ASP A 25 -2.93 2.54 -7.17
C ASP A 25 -3.44 1.26 -6.50
N GLY A 26 -4.70 1.28 -6.07
CA GLY A 26 -5.41 0.20 -5.38
C GLY A 26 -6.27 0.75 -4.25
N ALA A 27 -7.49 0.26 -4.12
CA ALA A 27 -8.39 0.71 -3.07
C ALA A 27 -7.76 0.64 -1.65
N PRO A 28 -7.05 -0.44 -1.28
CA PRO A 28 -6.32 -0.51 -0.01
C PRO A 28 -5.27 0.59 0.18
N ILE A 29 -4.37 0.83 -0.80
CA ILE A 29 -3.28 1.81 -0.63
C ILE A 29 -3.83 3.24 -0.53
N ASN A 30 -4.92 3.55 -1.23
CA ASN A 30 -5.60 4.84 -1.16
C ASN A 30 -6.18 5.10 0.25
N VAL A 31 -6.78 4.08 0.88
CA VAL A 31 -7.28 4.19 2.26
C VAL A 31 -6.14 4.35 3.26
N VAL A 32 -5.11 3.49 3.18
CA VAL A 32 -3.98 3.54 4.12
C VAL A 32 -3.23 4.86 4.03
N SER A 33 -2.98 5.36 2.82
CA SER A 33 -2.32 6.66 2.60
C SER A 33 -3.10 7.79 3.29
N ARG A 34 -4.43 7.81 3.12
CA ARG A 34 -5.27 8.85 3.74
C ARG A 34 -5.31 8.75 5.26
N MET A 35 -5.55 7.56 5.81
CA MET A 35 -5.59 7.34 7.26
C MET A 35 -4.24 7.69 7.91
N LYS A 36 -3.13 7.31 7.27
CA LYS A 36 -1.80 7.67 7.74
C LYS A 36 -1.56 9.18 7.74
N SER A 37 -2.04 9.91 6.73
CA SER A 37 -1.97 11.38 6.72
C SER A 37 -2.74 12.05 7.87
N LEU A 38 -3.71 11.34 8.46
CA LEU A 38 -4.49 11.78 9.62
C LEU A 38 -3.84 11.37 10.96
N GLY A 39 -2.73 10.64 10.93
CA GLY A 39 -1.99 10.21 12.12
C GLY A 39 -2.35 8.82 12.63
N ASP A 40 -3.19 8.07 11.91
CA ASP A 40 -3.61 6.72 12.27
C ASP A 40 -2.54 5.66 11.98
N GLU A 41 -2.63 4.54 12.69
CA GLU A 41 -1.73 3.40 12.58
C GLU A 41 -2.38 2.29 11.76
N ILE A 42 -2.22 2.37 10.43
CA ILE A 42 -2.79 1.40 9.50
C ILE A 42 -1.68 0.61 8.81
N SER A 43 -1.87 -0.72 8.75
CA SER A 43 -1.01 -1.63 7.99
C SER A 43 -1.74 -2.17 6.76
N ILE A 44 -1.00 -2.67 5.79
CA ILE A 44 -1.55 -3.27 4.58
C ILE A 44 -1.12 -4.72 4.44
N ILE A 45 -2.04 -5.58 4.00
CA ILE A 45 -1.79 -6.96 3.61
C ILE A 45 -2.19 -7.09 2.14
N SER A 46 -1.25 -7.46 1.28
CA SER A 46 -1.49 -7.66 -0.16
C SER A 46 -0.61 -8.79 -0.69
N ALA A 47 -1.03 -9.40 -1.79
CA ALA A 47 -0.19 -10.26 -2.61
C ALA A 47 0.58 -9.42 -3.63
N PHE A 48 1.78 -9.87 -4.00
CA PHE A 48 2.62 -9.22 -5.02
C PHE A 48 3.23 -10.25 -5.95
N GLY A 49 3.34 -9.91 -7.23
CA GLY A 49 4.10 -10.72 -8.18
C GLY A 49 5.60 -10.77 -7.81
N ARG A 50 6.28 -11.86 -8.17
CA ARG A 50 7.74 -12.02 -7.92
C ARG A 50 8.62 -11.31 -8.97
N ASN A 51 8.01 -10.54 -9.88
CA ASN A 51 8.66 -9.81 -10.96
C ASN A 51 9.13 -8.40 -10.52
N SER A 52 9.73 -7.65 -11.44
CA SER A 52 10.23 -6.28 -11.18
C SER A 52 9.14 -5.35 -10.67
N ASN A 53 7.95 -5.37 -11.28
CA ASN A 53 6.82 -4.53 -10.86
C ASN A 53 6.38 -4.83 -9.43
N GLY A 54 6.31 -6.10 -9.03
CA GLY A 54 5.96 -6.45 -7.65
C GLY A 54 6.99 -5.98 -6.63
N ARG A 55 8.29 -6.06 -6.96
CA ARG A 55 9.37 -5.52 -6.11
C ARG A 55 9.29 -4.00 -6.00
N GLU A 56 9.04 -3.32 -7.12
CA GLU A 56 8.89 -1.86 -7.18
C GLU A 56 7.67 -1.39 -6.37
N LEU A 57 6.52 -2.09 -6.45
CA LEU A 57 5.36 -1.78 -5.61
C LEU A 57 5.69 -1.87 -4.12
N ILE A 58 6.39 -2.94 -3.69
CA ILE A 58 6.80 -3.11 -2.29
C ILE A 58 7.71 -1.96 -1.85
N GLU A 59 8.64 -1.53 -2.71
CA GLU A 59 9.55 -0.42 -2.43
C GLU A 59 8.81 0.92 -2.34
N CYS A 60 7.89 1.21 -3.27
CA CYS A 60 7.04 2.40 -3.20
C CYS A 60 6.26 2.46 -1.88
N ILE A 61 5.66 1.36 -1.44
CA ILE A 61 4.87 1.30 -0.20
C ILE A 61 5.76 1.54 1.03
N LYS A 62 6.95 0.95 1.05
CA LYS A 62 7.94 1.19 2.12
C LYS A 62 8.41 2.64 2.17
N ASN A 63 8.59 3.29 1.02
CA ASN A 63 8.97 4.70 0.93
C ASN A 63 7.85 5.64 1.41
N LEU A 64 6.59 5.23 1.33
CA LEU A 64 5.45 5.90 1.98
C LEU A 64 5.44 5.66 3.51
N GLY A 65 6.37 4.87 4.04
CA GLY A 65 6.48 4.44 5.43
C GLY A 65 5.32 3.55 5.89
N ILE A 66 4.59 2.93 4.96
CA ILE A 66 3.44 2.09 5.29
C ILE A 66 3.93 0.69 5.67
N ASN A 67 3.44 0.18 6.80
CA ASN A 67 3.74 -1.19 7.22
C ASN A 67 3.01 -2.17 6.30
N ILE A 68 3.78 -3.02 5.64
CA ILE A 68 3.28 -4.00 4.66
C ILE A 68 3.60 -5.43 5.10
N LYS A 69 2.61 -6.31 5.04
CA LYS A 69 2.82 -7.76 5.05
C LYS A 69 2.49 -8.32 3.68
N THR A 70 3.40 -9.14 3.16
CA THR A 70 3.24 -9.81 1.88
C THR A 70 2.69 -11.21 2.11
N GLY A 71 1.57 -11.56 1.47
CA GLY A 71 1.17 -12.97 1.33
C GLY A 71 2.14 -13.66 0.37
N GLN A 72 2.75 -14.76 0.80
CA GLN A 72 3.56 -15.62 -0.08
C GLN A 72 2.71 -16.83 -0.46
N GLU A 73 2.43 -16.97 -1.76
CA GLU A 73 2.23 -18.26 -2.42
C GLU A 73 3.45 -18.52 -3.30
#